data_AF-A0A8T8D468-F1
#
_entry.id   AF-A0A8T8D468-F1
#
_cell.length_a   1.000
_cell.length_b   1.000
_cell.length_c   1.000
_cell.angle_alpha   90.00
_cell.angle_beta   90.00
_cell.angle_gamma   90.00
#
_symmetry.space_group_name_H-M   'P 1'
#
loop_
_entity.id
_entity.type
_entity.pdbx_description
1 polymer ?
#
loop_
_entity_poly.entity_id
_entity_poly.type
_entity_poly.pdbx_seq_one_letter_code
_entity_poly.pdbx_strand_id
1 'polypeptide(L)'
;MDLRRWLRAGMIAALYVVLTLIFQPISFGQIQFRVSEALTLLPMIWAEAVPGLFAGVALANLQSPFGLWDVVGGSLVTLVAALVTRRFPFHPAGYLAPVVFNAVLVGGYLAYLTHTPYLPWVLWIGAGEAGVVFLLGYPLVQVLRRRQAR
;
A
#
# COMPACT_ATOMS: atom_id res chain seq x y z
N MET A 1 -4.84 14.22 19.73
CA MET A 1 -4.93 14.13 18.25
C MET A 1 -6.11 14.97 17.82
N ASP A 2 -5.92 15.92 16.90
CA ASP A 2 -6.98 16.82 16.44
C ASP A 2 -7.98 16.12 15.51
N LEU A 3 -9.26 16.50 15.55
CA LEU A 3 -10.34 15.97 14.69
C LEU A 3 -9.95 15.98 13.20
N ARG A 4 -9.24 17.03 12.76
CA ARG A 4 -8.77 17.16 11.38
C ARG A 4 -7.84 16.02 10.92
N ARG A 5 -7.04 15.45 11.83
CA ARG A 5 -6.14 14.33 11.52
C ARG A 5 -6.92 13.03 11.34
N TRP A 6 -7.94 12.81 12.16
CA TRP A 6 -8.84 11.66 12.01
C TRP A 6 -9.64 11.71 10.73
N LEU A 7 -10.16 12.89 10.36
CA LEU A 7 -10.83 13.10 9.08
C LEU A 7 -9.91 12.77 7.91
N ARG A 8 -8.65 13.23 7.96
CA ARG A 8 -7.66 12.92 6.91
C ARG A 8 -7.35 11.42 6.84
N ALA A 9 -7.15 10.75 7.97
CA ALA A 9 -6.96 9.29 8.00
C ALA A 9 -8.15 8.54 7.38
N GLY A 10 -9.38 8.93 7.74
CA GLY A 10 -10.60 8.35 7.19
C GLY A 10 -10.74 8.58 5.69
N MET A 11 -10.39 9.78 5.21
CA MET A 11 -10.37 10.07 3.76
C MET A 11 -9.34 9.22 3.01
N ILE A 12 -8.14 9.03 3.58
CA ILE A 12 -7.11 8.16 2.99
C ILE A 12 -7.61 6.71 2.93
N ALA A 13 -8.21 6.21 4.02
CA ALA A 13 -8.80 4.87 4.06
C ALA A 13 -9.89 4.70 2.99
N ALA A 14 -10.82 5.65 2.91
CA ALA A 14 -11.90 5.63 1.93
C ALA A 14 -11.38 5.67 0.49
N LEU A 15 -10.40 6.54 0.21
CA LEU A 15 -9.78 6.64 -1.11
C LEU A 15 -9.06 5.33 -1.47
N TYR A 16 -8.35 4.73 -0.52
CA TYR A 16 -7.70 3.44 -0.73
C TYR A 16 -8.71 2.37 -1.12
N VAL A 17 -9.83 2.26 -0.38
CA VAL A 17 -10.89 1.30 -0.67
C VAL A 17 -11.48 1.56 -2.06
N VAL A 18 -11.93 2.79 -2.33
CA VAL A 18 -12.56 3.15 -3.60
C VAL A 18 -11.65 2.86 -4.79
N LEU A 19 -10.38 3.25 -4.72
CA LEU A 19 -9.41 2.95 -5.78
C LEU A 19 -9.22 1.45 -5.97
N THR A 20 -9.14 0.68 -4.88
CA THR A 20 -8.98 -0.78 -4.97
C THR A 20 -10.21 -1.44 -5.61
N LEU A 21 -11.41 -0.96 -5.28
CA LEU A 21 -12.66 -1.54 -5.77
C LEU A 21 -12.98 -1.16 -7.22
N ILE A 22 -12.76 0.10 -7.61
CA ILE A 22 -12.98 0.53 -9.00
C ILE A 22 -12.03 -0.20 -9.95
N PHE A 23 -10.78 -0.37 -9.53
CA PHE A 23 -9.77 -1.10 -10.30
C PHE A 23 -9.66 -2.56 -9.88
N GLN A 24 -10.74 -3.19 -9.39
CA GLN A 24 -10.74 -4.59 -8.95
C GLN A 24 -10.13 -5.56 -9.96
N PRO A 25 -10.51 -5.52 -11.27
CA PRO A 25 -9.96 -6.44 -12.28
C PRO A 25 -8.46 -6.32 -12.47
N ILE A 26 -7.87 -5.16 -12.17
CA ILE A 26 -6.44 -4.88 -12.30
C ILE A 26 -5.71 -5.12 -10.97
N SER A 27 -6.38 -4.82 -9.85
CA SER A 27 -5.87 -4.92 -8.49
C SER A 27 -5.74 -6.37 -8.01
N PHE A 28 -6.68 -7.24 -8.38
CA PHE A 28 -6.67 -8.67 -8.01
C PHE A 28 -6.53 -9.60 -9.23
N GLY A 29 -6.44 -9.03 -10.43
CA GLY A 29 -6.22 -9.78 -11.66
C GLY A 29 -4.78 -10.23 -11.81
N GLN A 30 -4.45 -10.71 -13.01
CA GLN A 30 -3.15 -11.30 -13.30
C GLN A 30 -2.00 -10.36 -12.92
N ILE A 31 -2.06 -9.07 -13.26
CA ILE A 31 -0.95 -8.10 -13.05
C ILE A 31 -0.80 -7.64 -11.59
N GLN A 32 -1.80 -7.88 -10.71
CA GLN A 32 -1.81 -7.41 -9.31
C GLN A 32 -1.37 -5.94 -9.14
N PHE A 33 -1.84 -5.08 -10.05
CA PHE A 33 -1.46 -3.67 -10.06
C PHE A 33 -2.48 -2.86 -9.27
N ARG A 34 -2.21 -2.69 -7.98
CA ARG A 34 -3.13 -2.01 -7.08
C ARG A 34 -2.82 -0.51 -7.03
N VAL A 35 -3.58 0.29 -7.79
CA VAL A 35 -3.42 1.75 -7.89
C VAL A 35 -3.47 2.44 -6.51
N SER A 36 -4.23 1.90 -5.56
CA SER A 36 -4.32 2.44 -4.20
C SER A 36 -3.02 2.36 -3.41
N GLU A 37 -2.07 1.49 -3.78
CA GLU A 37 -0.75 1.40 -3.14
C GLU A 37 0.09 2.67 -3.36
N ALA A 38 -0.25 3.52 -4.35
CA ALA A 38 0.35 4.84 -4.49
C ALA A 38 0.19 5.70 -3.23
N LEU A 39 -0.86 5.46 -2.44
CA LEU A 39 -1.14 6.16 -1.19
C LEU A 39 -0.22 5.72 -0.04
N THR A 40 0.50 4.60 -0.17
CA THR A 40 1.41 4.09 0.88
C THR A 40 2.61 4.98 1.15
N LEU A 41 2.88 5.95 0.26
CA LEU A 41 3.91 6.97 0.46
C LEU A 41 3.41 8.21 1.22
N LEU A 42 2.10 8.37 1.40
CA LEU A 42 1.54 9.48 2.19
C LEU A 42 2.04 9.57 3.64
N PRO A 43 2.43 8.47 4.33
CA PRO A 43 3.10 8.51 5.64
C PRO A 43 4.38 9.34 5.68
N MET A 44 5.02 9.60 4.53
CA MET A 44 6.16 10.53 4.43
C MET A 44 5.77 11.99 4.73
N ILE A 45 4.50 12.32 4.51
CA ILE A 45 3.95 13.67 4.64
C ILE A 45 3.08 13.78 5.90
N TRP A 46 2.19 12.81 6.11
CA TRP A 46 1.18 12.83 7.17
C TRP A 46 1.27 11.61 8.08
N ALA A 47 1.40 11.83 9.39
CA ALA A 47 1.48 10.76 10.37
C ALA A 47 0.22 9.89 10.41
N GLU A 48 -0.92 10.55 10.27
CA GLU A 48 -2.25 9.98 10.28
C GLU A 48 -2.55 9.10 9.05
N ALA A 49 -1.72 9.14 8.01
CA ALA A 49 -1.84 8.23 6.87
C ALA A 49 -1.56 6.77 7.27
N VAL A 50 -0.73 6.53 8.30
CA VAL A 50 -0.41 5.17 8.77
C VAL A 50 -1.68 4.40 9.21
N PRO A 51 -2.47 4.89 10.20
CA PRO A 51 -3.71 4.21 10.58
C PRO A 51 -4.78 4.25 9.48
N GLY A 52 -4.79 5.29 8.63
CA GLY A 52 -5.71 5.37 7.49
C GLY A 52 -5.46 4.27 6.45
N LEU A 53 -4.20 4.03 6.09
CA LEU A 53 -3.82 2.95 5.17
C LEU A 53 -4.11 1.58 5.76
N PHE A 54 -3.77 1.35 7.03
CA PHE A 54 -4.07 0.07 7.70
C PHE A 54 -5.57 -0.27 7.62
N ALA A 55 -6.44 0.68 7.99
CA ALA A 55 -7.88 0.50 7.91
C ALA A 55 -8.37 0.35 6.46
N GLY A 56 -7.83 1.16 5.53
CA GLY A 56 -8.18 1.09 4.11
C GLY A 56 -7.86 -0.26 3.48
N VAL A 57 -6.66 -0.80 3.75
CA VAL A 57 -6.21 -2.11 3.25
C VAL A 57 -7.06 -3.22 3.85
N ALA A 58 -7.30 -3.19 5.16
CA ALA A 58 -8.14 -4.19 5.82
C ALA A 58 -9.56 -4.24 5.21
N LEU A 59 -10.17 -3.08 4.96
CA LEU A 59 -11.50 -2.98 4.36
C LEU A 59 -11.51 -3.37 2.88
N ALA A 60 -10.50 -2.95 2.10
CA ALA A 60 -10.41 -3.29 0.68
C ALA A 60 -10.22 -4.80 0.47
N ASN A 61 -9.44 -5.44 1.34
CA ASN A 61 -9.14 -6.86 1.27
C ASN A 61 -10.30 -7.76 1.72
N LEU A 62 -11.39 -7.21 2.28
CA LEU A 62 -12.63 -7.99 2.49
C LEU A 62 -13.20 -8.57 1.19
N GLN A 63 -12.88 -7.95 0.05
CA GLN A 63 -13.25 -8.41 -1.28
C GLN A 63 -12.11 -9.16 -1.99
N SER A 64 -11.01 -9.45 -1.30
CA SER A 64 -9.91 -10.23 -1.89
C SER A 64 -10.29 -11.70 -2.06
N PRO A 65 -9.90 -12.36 -3.17
CA PRO A 65 -10.09 -13.81 -3.34
C PRO A 65 -9.37 -14.66 -2.28
N PHE A 66 -8.34 -14.14 -1.62
CA PHE A 66 -7.58 -14.85 -0.58
C PHE A 66 -8.17 -14.67 0.84
N GLY A 67 -9.29 -13.92 0.95
CA GLY A 67 -10.09 -13.82 2.17
C GLY A 67 -9.32 -13.25 3.37
N LEU A 68 -9.47 -13.90 4.53
CA LEU A 68 -8.96 -13.41 5.82
C LEU A 68 -7.43 -13.26 5.85
N TRP A 69 -6.71 -14.06 5.06
CA TRP A 69 -5.25 -13.97 4.95
C TRP A 69 -4.80 -12.63 4.38
N ASP A 70 -5.49 -12.11 3.36
CA ASP A 70 -5.19 -10.80 2.80
C ASP A 70 -5.63 -9.67 3.74
N VAL A 71 -6.76 -9.83 4.42
CA VAL A 71 -7.26 -8.84 5.37
C VAL A 71 -6.26 -8.63 6.50
N VAL A 72 -5.79 -9.71 7.14
CA VAL A 72 -4.86 -9.63 8.26
C VAL A 72 -3.42 -9.45 7.78
N GLY A 73 -2.95 -10.33 6.88
CA GLY A 73 -1.59 -10.30 6.36
C GLY A 73 -1.30 -9.02 5.60
N GLY A 74 -2.13 -8.68 4.61
CA GLY A 74 -1.93 -7.47 3.80
C GLY A 74 -1.98 -6.17 4.63
N SER A 75 -2.91 -6.05 5.58
CA SER A 75 -2.98 -4.86 6.43
C SER A 75 -1.79 -4.74 7.38
N LEU A 76 -1.32 -5.85 7.96
CA LEU A 76 -0.12 -5.86 8.82
C LEU A 76 1.15 -5.53 8.04
N VAL A 77 1.32 -6.11 6.84
CA VAL A 77 2.45 -5.79 5.96
C VAL A 77 2.44 -4.31 5.60
N THR A 78 1.27 -3.78 5.23
CA THR A 78 1.14 -2.35 4.90
C THR A 78 1.40 -1.46 6.10
N LEU A 79 1.00 -1.87 7.31
CA LEU A 79 1.29 -1.13 8.54
C LEU A 79 2.80 -1.04 8.79
N VAL A 80 3.51 -2.15 8.69
CA VAL A 80 4.98 -2.17 8.85
C VAL A 80 5.64 -1.31 7.78
N ALA A 81 5.23 -1.45 6.51
CA ALA A 81 5.72 -0.64 5.42
C ALA A 81 5.49 0.85 5.68
N ALA A 82 4.27 1.25 6.07
CA ALA A 82 3.91 2.63 6.37
C ALA A 82 4.72 3.22 7.53
N LEU A 83 5.04 2.43 8.57
CA LEU A 83 5.91 2.83 9.67
C LEU A 83 7.34 3.09 9.20
N VAL A 84 7.89 2.22 8.34
CA VAL A 84 9.24 2.41 7.76
C VAL A 84 9.27 3.61 6.81
N THR A 85 8.27 3.75 5.94
CA THR A 85 8.07 4.90 5.06
C THR A 85 8.06 6.21 5.85
N ARG A 86 7.36 6.23 6.99
CA ARG A 86 7.31 7.36 7.91
C ARG A 86 8.64 7.62 8.60
N ARG A 87 9.40 6.58 8.93
CA ARG A 87 10.69 6.69 9.63
C ARG A 87 11.80 7.24 8.73
N PHE A 88 11.68 7.04 7.41
CA PHE A 88 12.62 7.45 6.38
C PHE A 88 11.95 8.34 5.31
N PRO A 89 11.41 9.51 5.69
CA PRO A 89 10.68 10.37 4.76
C PRO A 89 11.63 10.91 3.68
N PHE A 90 11.21 10.85 2.42
CA PHE A 90 11.97 11.33 1.25
C PHE A 90 13.34 10.66 1.03
N HIS A 91 13.63 9.56 1.74
CA HIS A 91 14.80 8.74 1.54
C HIS A 91 14.44 7.54 0.63
N PRO A 92 15.36 7.03 -0.22
CA PRO A 92 15.08 5.86 -1.07
C PRO A 92 14.49 4.67 -0.31
N ALA A 93 14.95 4.45 0.93
CA ALA A 93 14.43 3.39 1.81
C ALA A 93 12.92 3.52 2.09
N GLY A 94 12.39 4.74 2.22
CA GLY A 94 10.96 4.95 2.44
C GLY A 94 10.13 4.72 1.18
N TYR A 95 10.68 4.98 -0.01
CA TYR A 95 10.02 4.67 -1.28
C TYR A 95 10.02 3.17 -1.57
N LEU A 96 11.11 2.48 -1.20
CA LEU A 96 11.27 1.04 -1.40
C LEU A 96 10.53 0.20 -0.35
N ALA A 97 10.24 0.76 0.82
CA ALA A 97 9.56 0.04 1.90
C ALA A 97 8.27 -0.68 1.43
N PRO A 98 7.25 0.00 0.88
CA PRO A 98 6.03 -0.69 0.43
C PRO A 98 6.32 -1.79 -0.60
N VAL A 99 7.22 -1.52 -1.55
CA VAL A 99 7.60 -2.47 -2.60
C VAL A 99 8.23 -3.74 -2.01
N VAL A 100 9.24 -3.58 -1.15
CA VAL A 100 9.98 -4.71 -0.58
C VAL A 100 9.10 -5.50 0.39
N PHE A 101 8.35 -4.83 1.27
CA PHE A 101 7.53 -5.52 2.25
C PHE A 101 6.37 -6.27 1.58
N ASN A 102 5.67 -5.66 0.62
CA ASN A 102 4.62 -6.36 -0.12
C ASN A 102 5.21 -7.50 -0.97
N ALA A 103 6.27 -7.27 -1.74
CA ALA A 103 6.89 -8.34 -2.55
C ALA A 103 7.31 -9.55 -1.71
N VAL A 104 8.00 -9.32 -0.59
CA VAL A 104 8.59 -10.40 0.22
C VAL A 104 7.55 -11.08 1.11
N LEU A 105 6.73 -10.31 1.84
CA LEU A 105 5.82 -10.85 2.83
C LEU A 105 4.48 -11.28 2.21
N VAL A 106 3.90 -10.46 1.32
CA VAL A 106 2.67 -10.85 0.60
C VAL A 106 2.96 -11.99 -0.37
N GLY A 107 4.04 -11.88 -1.15
CA GLY A 107 4.49 -12.99 -1.98
C GLY A 107 4.80 -14.27 -1.20
N GLY A 108 5.27 -14.13 0.05
CA GLY A 108 5.59 -15.25 0.94
C GLY A 108 4.36 -16.05 1.35
N TYR A 109 3.35 -15.37 1.91
CA TYR A 109 2.15 -16.09 2.32
C TYR A 109 1.33 -16.58 1.12
N LEU A 110 1.31 -15.86 -0.01
CA LEU A 110 0.62 -16.32 -1.21
C LEU A 110 1.27 -17.56 -1.82
N ALA A 111 2.60 -17.62 -1.88
CA ALA A 111 3.32 -18.81 -2.32
C ALA A 111 3.01 -20.02 -1.41
N TYR A 112 2.95 -19.80 -0.09
CA TYR A 112 2.57 -20.83 0.88
C TYR A 112 1.13 -21.32 0.67
N LEU A 113 0.15 -20.41 0.52
CA LEU A 113 -1.26 -20.74 0.35
C LEU A 113 -1.57 -21.42 -0.99
N THR A 114 -0.83 -21.07 -2.04
CA THR A 114 -1.06 -21.61 -3.40
C THR A 114 -0.19 -22.82 -3.72
N HIS A 115 0.69 -23.24 -2.80
CA HIS A 115 1.67 -24.32 -3.00
C HIS A 115 2.52 -24.14 -4.27
N THR A 116 2.86 -22.89 -4.59
CA THR A 116 3.68 -22.56 -5.77
C THR A 116 5.04 -21.99 -5.34
N PRO A 117 6.03 -21.96 -6.24
CA PRO A 117 7.35 -21.42 -5.90
C PRO A 117 7.27 -19.97 -5.42
N TYR A 118 8.07 -19.64 -4.40
CA TYR A 118 8.11 -18.31 -3.79
C TYR A 118 8.59 -17.21 -4.74
N LEU A 119 9.66 -17.47 -5.49
CA LEU A 119 10.36 -16.46 -6.27
C LEU A 119 9.47 -15.79 -7.35
N PRO A 120 8.64 -16.52 -8.12
CA PRO A 120 7.67 -15.90 -9.04
C PRO A 120 6.74 -14.90 -8.37
N TRP A 121 6.18 -15.19 -7.19
CA TRP A 121 5.29 -14.26 -6.49
C TRP A 121 6.00 -12.98 -6.05
N VAL A 122 7.22 -13.11 -5.52
CA VAL A 122 8.03 -11.95 -5.10
C VAL A 122 8.33 -11.04 -6.28
N LEU A 123 8.78 -11.60 -7.40
CA LEU A 123 9.12 -10.83 -8.59
C LEU A 123 7.88 -10.18 -9.19
N TRP A 124 6.77 -10.92 -9.23
CA TRP A 124 5.52 -10.45 -9.82
C TRP A 124 4.87 -9.32 -9.02
N ILE A 125 4.67 -9.53 -7.71
CA ILE A 125 4.12 -8.50 -6.81
C ILE A 125 5.09 -7.34 -6.72
N GLY A 126 6.39 -7.60 -6.59
CA GLY A 126 7.40 -6.56 -6.54
C GLY A 126 7.44 -5.67 -7.78
N ALA A 127 7.26 -6.24 -8.97
CA ALA A 127 7.17 -5.46 -10.20
C ALA A 127 5.90 -4.60 -10.26
N GLY A 128 4.74 -5.16 -9.88
CA GLY A 128 3.47 -4.41 -9.83
C GLY A 128 3.53 -3.25 -8.84
N GLU A 129 3.97 -3.53 -7.62
CA GLU A 129 4.16 -2.55 -6.54
C GLU A 129 5.16 -1.47 -6.93
N ALA A 130 6.33 -1.84 -7.47
CA ALA A 130 7.31 -0.87 -7.95
C ALA A 130 6.71 0.03 -9.03
N GLY A 131 5.96 -0.54 -9.98
CA GLY A 131 5.25 0.21 -11.00
C GLY A 131 4.31 1.24 -10.40
N VAL A 132 3.42 0.85 -9.48
CA VAL A 132 2.48 1.78 -8.83
C VAL A 132 3.21 2.85 -8.03
N VAL A 133 4.14 2.44 -7.17
CA VAL A 133 4.82 3.33 -6.23
C VAL A 133 5.67 4.37 -6.97
N PHE A 134 6.41 3.97 -8.01
CA PHE A 134 7.27 4.90 -8.75
C PHE A 134 6.54 5.69 -9.84
N LEU A 135 5.55 5.11 -10.53
CA LEU A 135 4.82 5.84 -11.58
C LEU A 135 3.71 6.74 -11.03
N LEU A 136 3.06 6.36 -9.93
CA LEU A 136 1.91 7.10 -9.38
C LEU A 136 2.22 7.69 -8.00
N GLY A 137 2.79 6.90 -7.10
CA GLY A 137 3.08 7.33 -5.73
C GLY A 137 4.12 8.45 -5.67
N TYR A 138 5.24 8.29 -6.39
CA TYR A 138 6.33 9.27 -6.36
C TYR A 138 5.88 10.64 -6.89
N PRO A 139 5.24 10.77 -8.07
CA PRO A 139 4.69 12.06 -8.53
C PRO A 139 3.68 12.66 -7.55
N LEU A 140 2.80 11.85 -6.97
CA LEU A 140 1.82 12.29 -5.98
C LEU A 140 2.51 12.96 -4.78
N VAL A 141 3.53 12.29 -4.21
CA VAL A 141 4.30 12.85 -3.08
C VAL A 141 5.02 14.13 -3.48
N GLN A 142 5.60 14.20 -4.68
CA GLN A 142 6.28 15.43 -5.14
C GLN A 142 5.31 16.61 -5.25
N VAL A 143 4.11 16.39 -5.81
CA VAL A 143 3.09 17.45 -5.93
C VAL A 143 2.60 17.91 -4.56
N LEU A 144 2.31 16.97 -3.65
CA LEU A 144 1.83 17.30 -2.31
C LEU A 144 2.89 18.01 -1.47
N ARG A 145 4.15 17.57 -1.54
CA ARG A 145 5.28 18.21 -0.86
C ARG A 145 5.46 19.66 -1.32
N ARG A 146 5.38 19.92 -2.64
CA ARG A 146 5.48 21.27 -3.20
C ARG A 146 4.35 22.19 -2.72
N ARG A 147 3.15 21.66 -2.50
CA ARG A 147 2.01 22.44 -2.00
C ARG A 147 2.07 22.72 -0.50
N GLN A 148 2.78 21.92 0.30
CA GLN A 148 3.00 22.19 1.72
C GLN A 148 4.18 23.12 2.01
N ALA A 149 5.14 23.18 1.10
CA ALA A 149 6.28 24.09 1.21
C ALA A 149 5.95 25.55 0.79
N ARG A 150 4.73 25.77 0.29
CA ARG A 150 4.15 27.10 0.02
C ARG A 150 3.20 27.47 1.14
#